data_AF-A0A6A3JCP2-F1
#
_entry.id   AF-A0A6A3JCP2-F1
#
_cell.length_a   1.000
_cell.length_b   1.000
_cell.length_c   1.000
_cell.angle_alpha   90.00
_cell.angle_beta   90.00
_cell.angle_gamma   90.00
#
_symmetry.space_group_name_H-M   'P 1'
#
loop_
_entity.id
_entity.type
_entity.pdbx_description
1 polymer ?
#
loop_
_entity_poly.entity_id
_entity_poly.type
_entity_poly.pdbx_seq_one_letter_code
_entity_poly.pdbx_strand_id
1 'polypeptide(L)'
;MPRGTYRIDQSRDHPELIALSWMDSKPVSMRATGCSTQLSSVERTEKAGTRSTVPCSQLVVDYNLGMGGVDVHDQLRLHRYSIQKTISLRKYYKQLFLCIVDMAIVNGYIVHRIKRKQNEKNAAYTCRLLTPLAQSSTGASHDQL
;
A
#
# COMPACT_ATOMS: atom_id res chain seq x y z
N MET A 1 20.23 22.26 -13.34
CA MET A 1 19.61 22.45 -12.01
C MET A 1 20.40 21.65 -11.00
N PRO A 2 20.63 22.16 -9.78
CA PRO A 2 21.22 21.35 -8.72
C PRO A 2 20.27 20.20 -8.33
N ARG A 3 20.84 19.09 -7.82
CA ARG A 3 20.05 17.92 -7.40
C ARG A 3 19.11 18.29 -6.25
N GLY A 4 17.93 17.69 -6.23
CA GLY A 4 16.87 18.02 -5.27
C GLY A 4 16.02 19.25 -5.65
N THR A 5 16.38 19.97 -6.72
CA THR A 5 15.51 21.02 -7.25
C THR A 5 14.26 20.39 -7.86
N TYR A 6 13.11 20.97 -7.58
CA TYR A 6 11.87 20.62 -8.27
C TYR A 6 11.15 21.88 -8.77
N ARG A 7 10.38 21.72 -9.84
CA ARG A 7 9.46 22.72 -10.37
C ARG A 7 8.07 22.12 -10.38
N ILE A 8 7.09 22.91 -9.98
CA ILE A 8 5.68 22.54 -10.00
C ILE A 8 4.97 23.51 -10.94
N ASP A 9 4.15 22.96 -11.82
CA ASP A 9 3.25 23.70 -12.67
C ASP A 9 1.82 23.17 -12.47
N GLN A 10 0.84 24.06 -12.48
CA GLN A 10 -0.56 23.73 -12.25
C GLN A 10 -1.37 24.16 -13.46
N SER A 11 -2.27 23.29 -13.93
CA SER A 11 -3.13 23.64 -15.05
C SER A 11 -4.08 24.77 -14.65
N ARG A 12 -4.26 25.75 -15.55
CA ARG A 12 -5.17 26.88 -15.33
C ARG A 12 -6.64 26.45 -15.41
N ASP A 13 -6.93 25.49 -16.28
CA ASP A 13 -8.30 25.00 -16.52
C ASP A 13 -8.73 23.95 -15.49
N HIS A 14 -7.75 23.21 -14.94
CA HIS A 14 -7.97 22.11 -14.01
C HIS A 14 -6.99 22.22 -12.83
N PRO A 15 -7.35 22.93 -11.75
CA PRO A 15 -6.46 23.13 -10.61
C PRO A 15 -6.12 21.81 -9.90
N GLU A 16 -6.94 20.76 -10.04
CA GLU A 16 -6.56 19.43 -9.55
C GLU A 16 -5.35 18.82 -10.26
N LEU A 17 -5.02 19.25 -11.48
CA LEU A 17 -3.94 18.69 -12.28
C LEU A 17 -2.62 19.42 -12.04
N ILE A 18 -1.65 18.68 -11.51
CA ILE A 18 -0.33 19.19 -11.17
C ILE A 18 0.73 18.43 -11.98
N ALA A 19 1.64 19.18 -12.59
CA ALA A 19 2.85 18.67 -13.22
C ALA A 19 4.06 19.00 -12.33
N LEU A 20 4.86 17.98 -12.03
CA LEU A 20 6.09 18.09 -11.26
C LEU A 20 7.27 17.70 -12.15
N SER A 21 8.34 18.50 -12.12
CA SER A 21 9.64 18.12 -12.65
C SER A 21 10.65 18.15 -11.51
N TRP A 22 11.18 16.98 -11.13
CA TRP A 22 12.16 16.83 -10.05
C TRP A 22 13.51 16.39 -10.61
N MET A 23 14.57 17.03 -10.14
CA MET A 23 15.94 16.76 -10.57
C MET A 23 16.66 15.84 -9.57
N ASP A 24 16.73 14.55 -9.89
CA ASP A 24 17.61 13.59 -9.20
C ASP A 24 18.95 13.47 -9.96
N SER A 25 19.29 12.30 -10.48
CA SER A 25 20.43 12.11 -11.39
C SER A 25 20.08 12.46 -12.85
N LYS A 26 18.78 12.40 -13.17
CA LYS A 26 18.16 12.79 -14.43
C LYS A 26 16.85 13.51 -14.10
N PRO A 27 16.33 14.39 -14.99
CA PRO A 27 15.04 15.01 -14.79
C PRO A 27 13.93 13.95 -14.81
N VAL A 28 13.12 13.92 -13.76
CA VAL A 28 11.94 13.06 -13.65
C VAL A 28 10.70 13.94 -13.70
N SER A 29 9.86 13.72 -14.70
CA SER A 29 8.60 14.44 -14.87
C SER A 29 7.43 13.56 -14.45
N MET A 30 6.58 14.06 -13.57
CA MET A 30 5.39 13.38 -13.07
C MET A 30 4.16 14.26 -13.27
N ARG A 31 3.01 13.64 -13.47
CA ARG A 31 1.71 14.32 -13.52
C ARG A 31 0.78 13.61 -12.56
N ALA A 32 0.11 14.35 -11.69
CA ALA A 32 -0.82 13.78 -10.73
C ALA A 32 -2.06 14.66 -10.58
N THR A 33 -3.16 14.04 -10.18
CA THR A 33 -4.42 14.71 -9.86
C THR A 33 -4.69 14.64 -8.37
N GLY A 34 -4.91 15.78 -7.72
CA GLY A 34 -5.28 15.85 -6.30
C GLY A 34 -4.16 15.48 -5.30
N CYS A 35 -2.89 15.52 -5.73
CA CYS A 35 -1.75 15.25 -4.84
C CYS A 35 -1.29 16.50 -4.08
N SER A 36 -0.81 16.30 -2.85
CA SER A 36 -0.21 17.36 -2.05
C SER A 36 1.12 17.83 -2.63
N THR A 37 1.30 19.14 -2.78
CA THR A 37 2.54 19.79 -3.23
C THR A 37 3.51 20.10 -2.09
N GLN A 38 3.22 19.63 -0.88
CA GLN A 38 4.05 19.86 0.29
C GLN A 38 5.48 19.34 0.09
N LEU A 39 6.43 20.05 0.68
CA LEU A 39 7.83 19.65 0.70
C LEU A 39 7.98 18.41 1.58
N SER A 40 8.63 17.40 1.04
CA SER A 40 8.97 16.16 1.72
C SER A 40 10.41 15.77 1.41
N SER A 41 10.90 14.69 1.99
CA SER A 41 12.23 14.18 1.71
C SER A 41 12.18 12.69 1.45
N VAL A 42 13.03 12.23 0.53
CA VAL A 42 13.22 10.81 0.25
C VAL A 42 14.63 10.43 0.67
N GLU A 43 14.73 9.37 1.46
CA GLU A 43 16.00 8.70 1.70
C GLU A 43 16.40 7.91 0.47
N ARG A 44 17.56 8.22 -0.08
CA ARG A 44 18.13 7.52 -1.23
C ARG A 44 19.43 6.86 -0.82
N THR A 45 19.56 5.57 -1.09
CA THR A 45 20.85 4.88 -0.96
C THR A 45 21.68 5.14 -2.21
N GLU A 46 22.83 5.76 -2.06
CA GLU A 46 23.80 5.97 -3.13
C GLU A 46 24.50 4.66 -3.49
N LYS A 47 25.16 4.62 -4.65
CA LYS A 47 25.89 3.44 -5.12
C LYS A 47 27.00 3.00 -4.15
N ALA A 48 27.50 3.92 -3.31
CA ALA A 48 28.49 3.66 -2.27
C ALA A 48 27.88 3.10 -0.96
N GLY A 49 26.57 2.90 -0.89
CA GLY A 49 25.86 2.42 0.32
C GLY A 49 25.49 3.53 1.31
N THR A 50 25.96 4.76 1.10
CA THR A 50 25.60 5.93 1.92
C THR A 50 24.15 6.35 1.64
N ARG A 51 23.38 6.63 2.69
CA ARG A 51 22.02 7.18 2.56
C ARG A 51 22.09 8.70 2.51
N SER A 52 21.63 9.30 1.42
CA SER A 52 21.47 10.74 1.29
C SER A 52 19.99 11.12 1.31
N THR A 53 19.67 12.19 2.04
CA THR A 53 18.31 12.75 2.10
C THR A 53 18.19 13.80 1.01
N VAL A 54 17.34 13.55 0.02
CA VAL A 54 17.12 14.49 -1.09
C VAL A 54 15.75 15.15 -0.91
N PRO A 55 15.67 16.49 -0.97
CA PRO A 55 14.39 17.18 -0.93
C PRO A 55 13.57 16.84 -2.18
N CYS A 56 12.29 16.58 -1.98
CA CYS A 56 11.32 16.27 -3.03
C CYS A 56 9.93 16.75 -2.63
N SER A 57 8.95 16.67 -3.52
CA SER A 57 7.55 16.90 -3.13
C SER A 57 6.91 15.63 -2.61
N GLN A 58 5.91 15.75 -1.74
CA GLN A 58 5.11 14.63 -1.22
C GLN A 58 4.56 13.71 -2.33
N LEU A 59 4.23 14.27 -3.50
CA LEU A 59 3.84 13.52 -4.70
C LEU A 59 4.84 12.39 -5.06
N VAL A 60 6.14 12.63 -4.94
CA VAL A 60 7.18 11.63 -5.26
C VAL A 60 7.17 10.50 -4.23
N VAL A 61 6.93 10.84 -2.96
CA VAL A 61 6.82 9.87 -1.87
C VAL A 61 5.59 8.98 -2.06
N ASP A 62 4.44 9.60 -2.32
CA ASP A 62 3.17 8.89 -2.53
C ASP A 62 3.25 7.98 -3.76
N TYR A 63 3.88 8.46 -4.84
CA TYR A 63 4.16 7.65 -6.02
C TYR A 63 5.03 6.45 -5.68
N ASN A 64 6.16 6.64 -4.98
CA ASN A 64 7.05 5.55 -4.59
C ASN A 64 6.37 4.54 -3.65
N LEU A 65 5.45 4.98 -2.79
CA LEU A 65 4.68 4.11 -1.91
C LEU A 65 3.66 3.26 -2.69
N GLY A 66 2.99 3.86 -3.67
CA GLY A 66 2.01 3.16 -4.51
C GLY A 66 2.63 2.33 -5.63
N MET A 67 3.87 2.63 -6.00
CA MET A 67 4.60 1.91 -7.04
C MET A 67 5.06 0.54 -6.55
N GLY A 68 5.08 -0.43 -7.46
CA GLY A 68 5.56 -1.78 -7.16
C GLY A 68 4.47 -2.78 -6.75
N GLY A 69 3.20 -2.38 -6.59
CA GLY A 69 2.12 -3.36 -6.36
C GLY A 69 2.02 -4.39 -7.49
N VAL A 70 2.13 -3.94 -8.75
CA VAL A 70 2.12 -4.80 -9.93
C VAL A 70 3.43 -5.59 -10.06
N ASP A 71 4.58 -4.93 -9.87
CA ASP A 71 5.89 -5.58 -10.00
C ASP A 71 6.12 -6.64 -8.92
N VAL A 72 5.66 -6.42 -7.69
CA VAL A 72 5.72 -7.42 -6.62
C VAL A 72 4.82 -8.61 -6.96
N HIS A 73 3.63 -8.37 -7.50
CA HIS A 73 2.76 -9.43 -7.99
C HIS A 73 3.40 -10.21 -9.15
N ASP A 74 4.03 -9.52 -10.10
CA ASP A 74 4.73 -10.15 -11.22
C ASP A 74 6.00 -10.89 -10.79
N GLN A 75 6.77 -10.36 -9.82
CA GLN A 75 7.91 -11.05 -9.21
C GLN A 75 7.48 -12.32 -8.47
N LEU A 76 6.39 -12.26 -7.69
CA LEU A 76 5.80 -13.44 -7.04
C LEU A 76 5.39 -14.49 -8.07
N ARG A 77 4.81 -14.02 -9.18
CA ARG A 77 4.43 -14.85 -10.32
C ARG A 77 5.67 -15.53 -10.94
N LEU A 78 6.70 -14.77 -11.28
CA LEU A 78 7.95 -15.28 -11.85
C LEU A 78 8.71 -16.20 -10.88
N HIS A 79 8.67 -15.93 -9.57
CA HIS A 79 9.33 -16.74 -8.54
C HIS A 79 8.58 -18.05 -8.25
N ARG A 80 7.24 -18.04 -8.25
CA ARG A 80 6.43 -19.28 -8.24
C ARG A 80 6.62 -20.12 -9.51
N TYR A 81 6.98 -19.50 -10.62
CA TYR A 81 7.14 -20.14 -11.92
C TYR A 81 8.53 -20.71 -12.23
N SER A 82 9.41 -20.90 -11.23
CA SER A 82 10.55 -21.81 -11.40
C SER A 82 10.08 -23.22 -11.79
N ILE A 83 8.94 -23.68 -11.23
CA ILE A 83 8.33 -24.97 -11.55
C ILE A 83 7.50 -24.95 -12.85
N GLN A 84 6.97 -23.79 -13.27
CA GLN A 84 6.23 -23.66 -14.53
C GLN A 84 7.15 -23.72 -15.77
N LYS A 85 8.45 -23.42 -15.61
CA LYS A 85 9.49 -23.78 -16.60
C LYS A 85 9.69 -25.30 -16.71
N THR A 86 9.59 -26.03 -15.61
CA THR A 86 9.75 -27.49 -15.56
C THR A 86 8.49 -28.23 -16.03
N ILE A 87 7.31 -27.65 -15.79
CA ILE A 87 6.00 -28.18 -16.22
C ILE A 87 5.40 -27.18 -17.22
N SER A 88 6.00 -27.10 -18.40
CA SER A 88 5.39 -26.35 -19.51
C SER A 88 4.13 -27.08 -19.94
N LEU A 89 2.97 -26.59 -19.51
CA LEU A 89 1.69 -27.04 -20.05
C LEU A 89 1.68 -26.66 -21.52
N ARG A 90 1.65 -27.65 -22.41
CA ARG A 90 1.73 -27.52 -23.88
C ARG A 90 0.71 -26.54 -24.51
N LYS A 91 -0.29 -26.08 -23.75
CA LYS A 91 -1.40 -25.24 -24.21
C LYS A 91 -1.58 -24.02 -23.30
N TYR A 92 -1.42 -22.83 -23.87
CA TYR A 92 -1.41 -21.53 -23.16
C TYR A 92 -2.68 -21.25 -22.33
N TYR A 93 -3.85 -21.71 -22.78
CA TYR A 93 -5.11 -21.44 -22.08
C TYR A 93 -5.18 -22.10 -20.69
N LYS A 94 -4.51 -23.24 -20.48
CA LYS A 94 -4.46 -23.91 -19.17
C LYS A 94 -3.64 -23.10 -18.17
N GLN A 95 -2.58 -22.47 -18.64
CA GLN A 95 -1.73 -21.59 -17.83
C GLN A 95 -2.47 -20.30 -17.46
N LEU A 96 -3.23 -19.73 -18.41
CA LEU A 96 -4.07 -18.57 -18.14
C LEU A 96 -5.17 -18.89 -17.11
N PHE A 97 -5.84 -20.04 -17.24
CA PHE A 97 -6.85 -20.48 -16.27
C PHE A 97 -6.28 -20.59 -14.86
N LEU A 98 -5.11 -21.23 -14.69
CA LEU A 98 -4.45 -21.35 -13.39
C LEU A 98 -4.04 -19.99 -12.82
N CYS A 99 -3.61 -19.05 -13.66
CA CYS A 99 -3.28 -17.68 -13.25
C CYS A 99 -4.50 -16.95 -12.68
N ILE A 100 -5.67 -17.06 -13.35
CA ILE A 100 -6.92 -16.45 -12.89
C ILE A 100 -7.39 -17.09 -11.58
N VAL A 101 -7.30 -18.43 -11.46
CA VAL A 101 -7.66 -19.14 -10.23
C VAL A 101 -6.75 -18.75 -9.06
N ASP A 102 -5.44 -18.65 -9.27
CA ASP A 102 -4.49 -18.21 -8.25
C ASP A 102 -4.80 -16.77 -7.78
N MET A 103 -5.10 -15.85 -8.71
CA MET A 103 -5.55 -14.49 -8.36
C MET A 103 -6.85 -14.51 -7.55
N ALA A 104 -7.84 -15.32 -7.94
CA ALA A 104 -9.11 -15.43 -7.23
C ALA A 104 -8.94 -15.96 -5.80
N ILE A 105 -8.08 -16.95 -5.60
CA ILE A 105 -7.76 -17.50 -4.28
C ILE A 105 -7.06 -16.44 -3.40
N VAL A 106 -6.07 -15.73 -3.94
CA VAL A 106 -5.37 -14.66 -3.20
C VAL A 106 -6.33 -13.53 -2.82
N ASN A 107 -7.20 -13.10 -3.74
CA ASN A 107 -8.20 -12.07 -3.47
C ASN A 107 -9.23 -12.55 -2.42
N GLY A 108 -9.69 -13.79 -2.51
CA GLY A 108 -10.56 -14.41 -1.51
C GLY A 108 -9.91 -14.45 -0.12
N TYR A 109 -8.63 -14.79 -0.05
CA TYR A 109 -7.85 -14.77 1.19
C TYR A 109 -7.71 -13.36 1.78
N ILE A 110 -7.46 -12.34 0.95
CA ILE A 110 -7.39 -10.94 1.40
C ILE A 110 -8.73 -10.51 2.03
N VAL A 111 -9.86 -10.80 1.37
CA VAL A 111 -11.20 -10.48 1.89
C VAL A 111 -11.45 -11.21 3.20
N HIS A 112 -11.12 -12.50 3.28
CA HIS A 112 -11.27 -13.29 4.50
C HIS A 112 -10.43 -12.71 5.65
N ARG A 113 -9.18 -12.32 5.39
CA ARG A 113 -8.29 -11.71 6.39
C ARG A 113 -8.83 -10.38 6.90
N ILE A 114 -9.39 -9.55 6.02
CA ILE A 114 -10.01 -8.27 6.40
C ILE A 114 -11.24 -8.51 7.28
N LYS A 115 -12.12 -9.43 6.90
CA LYS A 115 -13.30 -9.82 7.70
C LYS A 115 -12.93 -10.38 9.06
N ARG A 116 -11.92 -11.26 9.13
CA ARG A 116 -11.43 -11.80 10.41
C ARG A 116 -10.89 -10.68 11.33
N LYS A 117 -10.11 -9.75 10.79
CA LYS A 117 -9.58 -8.61 11.55
C LYS A 117 -10.68 -7.65 12.01
N GLN A 118 -11.76 -7.50 11.24
CA GLN A 118 -12.95 -6.76 11.69
C GLN A 118 -13.66 -7.51 12.81
N ASN A 119 -13.90 -8.82 12.67
CA ASN A 119 -14.53 -9.65 13.70
C ASN A 119 -13.75 -9.71 15.02
N GLU A 120 -12.42 -9.61 14.98
CA GLU A 120 -11.59 -9.48 16.19
C GLU A 120 -11.75 -8.10 16.86
N LYS A 121 -11.85 -7.01 16.08
CA LYS A 121 -12.06 -5.64 16.58
C LYS A 121 -13.45 -5.45 17.20
N ASN A 122 -14.51 -5.66 16.42
CA ASN A 122 -15.38 -6.80 16.65
C ASN A 122 -15.71 -7.20 18.10
N ALA A 123 -15.29 -8.41 18.42
CA ALA A 123 -15.37 -8.99 19.75
C ALA A 123 -14.67 -8.14 20.83
N ALA A 124 -13.56 -7.48 20.51
CA ALA A 124 -12.84 -6.65 21.48
C ALA A 124 -13.63 -5.42 21.93
N TYR A 125 -14.42 -4.78 21.05
CA TYR A 125 -15.33 -3.71 21.48
C TYR A 125 -16.48 -4.24 22.32
N THR A 126 -17.05 -5.40 21.97
CA THR A 126 -18.17 -5.99 22.70
C THR A 126 -17.73 -6.35 24.11
N CYS A 127 -16.56 -6.96 24.27
CA CYS A 127 -15.98 -7.24 25.58
C CYS A 127 -15.71 -5.95 26.37
N ARG A 128 -15.15 -4.90 25.76
CA ARG A 128 -14.93 -3.62 26.46
C ARG A 128 -16.21 -2.95 26.94
N LEU A 129 -17.30 -3.05 26.18
CA LEU A 129 -18.58 -2.46 26.55
C LEU A 129 -19.34 -3.29 27.59
N LEU A 130 -19.16 -4.61 27.60
CA LEU A 130 -19.80 -5.51 28.57
C LEU A 130 -19.07 -5.57 29.92
N THR A 131 -17.76 -5.29 29.97
CA THR A 131 -16.97 -5.35 31.22
C THR A 131 -17.49 -4.41 32.32
N PRO A 132 -17.86 -3.14 32.03
CA PRO A 132 -18.46 -2.24 33.03
C PRO A 132 -19.88 -2.65 33.43
N LEU A 133 -20.68 -3.17 32.49
CA LEU A 133 -22.05 -3.59 32.76
C LEU A 133 -22.11 -4.82 33.67
N ALA A 134 -21.18 -5.77 33.51
CA ALA A 134 -21.06 -6.93 34.39
C ALA A 134 -20.64 -6.60 35.83
N GLN A 135 -19.90 -5.51 36.03
CA GLN A 135 -19.52 -5.01 37.36
C GLN A 135 -20.69 -4.29 38.05
N SER A 136 -21.58 -3.64 37.30
CA SER A 136 -22.77 -2.99 37.85
C SER A 136 -23.86 -3.97 38.32
N SER A 137 -23.91 -5.18 37.77
CA SER A 137 -24.88 -6.22 38.18
C SER A 137 -24.45 -7.05 39.39
N THR A 138 -23.17 -7.02 39.77
CA THR A 138 -22.65 -7.76 40.94
C THR A 138 -22.63 -6.94 42.25
N GLY A 139 -22.91 -5.64 42.19
CA GLY A 139 -23.00 -4.75 43.36
C GLY A 139 -24.39 -4.65 44.02
N ALA A 140 -25.43 -5.32 43.48
CA ALA A 140 -26.81 -5.15 43.94
C ALA A 140 -27.34 -6.28 44.85
N SER A 141 -26.50 -7.21 45.31
CA SER A 141 -26.92 -8.36 46.13
C SER A 141 -26.43 -8.32 47.59
N HIS A 142 -25.91 -7.19 48.08
CA HIS A 142 -25.31 -7.11 49.42
C HIS A 142 -25.89 -6.02 50.32
N ASP A 143 -27.17 -5.66 50.12
CA ASP A 143 -27.92 -4.73 50.98
C ASP A 143 -29.35 -5.25 51.26
N GLN A 144 -29.51 -6.48 51.79
CA GLN A 144 -30.70 -6.85 52.58
C GLN A 144 -30.36 -8.02 53.53
N LEU A 145 -29.90 -7.68 54.73
CA LEU A 145 -30.25 -8.19 56.08
C LEU A 145 -29.09 -8.00 57.07
#